data_AF-A0A1L5JRV4-F1
#
_entry.id   AF-A0A1L5JRV4-F1
#
_cell.length_a   1.000
_cell.length_b   1.000
_cell.length_c   1.000
_cell.angle_alpha   90.00
_cell.angle_beta   90.00
_cell.angle_gamma   90.00
#
_symmetry.space_group_name_H-M   'P 1'
#
loop_
_entity.id
_entity.type
_entity.pdbx_description
1 polymer ?
#
loop_
_entity_poly.entity_id
_entity_poly.type
_entity_poly.pdbx_seq_one_letter_code
_entity_poly.pdbx_strand_id
1 'polypeptide(L)'
;AMQIGMSFISAYHMCAGEAAVADLAFTAKHAGLVEMSEMLPARRARGPNEPGGLSFGHMCDIVQTSRKFRDDPCKIALETCAAAIMLYDQIWLGGYMSGGVGFTMYATAAYTNNTVDDNLYADTEYGWDTCGTGIGNCKAPTIDIIRDIGTWGALYGLELYENYPTALEDHFGGSQRATVISTATGAACAITTGNSNAGLSAWYLSMYLHKEAHGRLGFFGYDLQDQCGATNVFSYQSDEGLLAEMRGANYPNYAM
;
A
#
# COMPACT_ATOMS: atom_id res chain seq x y z
N ALA A 1 -24.60 6.41 -14.37
CA ALA A 1 -25.25 7.58 -15.01
C ALA A 1 -26.49 7.25 -15.85
N MET A 2 -26.39 6.50 -16.94
CA MET A 2 -27.54 6.31 -17.87
C MET A 2 -28.77 5.73 -17.17
N GLN A 3 -28.59 4.66 -16.38
CA GLN A 3 -29.70 4.07 -15.65
C GLN A 3 -30.26 4.99 -14.55
N ILE A 4 -29.40 5.78 -13.89
CA ILE A 4 -29.85 6.81 -12.93
C ILE A 4 -30.76 7.82 -13.65
N GLY A 5 -30.34 8.33 -14.81
CA GLY A 5 -31.16 9.26 -15.60
C GLY A 5 -32.52 8.67 -15.97
N MET A 6 -32.55 7.43 -16.48
CA MET A 6 -33.81 6.76 -16.83
C MET A 6 -34.71 6.51 -15.61
N SER A 7 -34.12 6.13 -14.46
CA SER A 7 -34.85 5.97 -13.21
C SER A 7 -35.44 7.28 -12.72
N PHE A 8 -34.73 8.40 -12.82
CA PHE A 8 -35.26 9.72 -12.47
C PHE A 8 -36.42 10.14 -13.38
N ILE A 9 -36.26 9.95 -14.70
CA ILE A 9 -37.33 10.24 -15.67
C ILE A 9 -38.60 9.47 -15.30
N SER A 10 -38.46 8.17 -15.02
CA SER A 10 -39.57 7.30 -14.65
C SER A 10 -40.18 7.67 -13.29
N ALA A 11 -39.36 7.80 -12.24
CA ALA A 11 -39.81 7.97 -10.85
C ALA A 11 -40.40 9.35 -10.56
N TYR A 12 -39.95 10.39 -11.27
CA TYR A 12 -40.42 11.77 -11.07
C TYR A 12 -41.31 12.28 -12.21
N HIS A 13 -41.73 11.39 -13.12
CA HIS A 13 -42.59 11.72 -14.25
C HIS A 13 -42.08 12.89 -15.10
N MET A 14 -40.76 12.96 -15.31
CA MET A 14 -40.14 13.98 -16.14
C MET A 14 -40.39 13.69 -17.62
N CYS A 15 -40.27 14.72 -18.48
CA CYS A 15 -40.29 14.50 -19.92
C CYS A 15 -39.01 13.76 -20.35
N ALA A 16 -39.15 12.70 -21.14
CA ALA A 16 -38.03 11.87 -21.59
C ALA A 16 -37.17 12.61 -22.63
N GLY A 17 -36.19 13.37 -22.17
CA GLY A 17 -35.26 14.14 -23.00
C GLY A 17 -35.40 15.67 -22.91
N GLU A 18 -36.03 16.21 -21.86
CA GLU A 18 -36.04 17.65 -21.62
C GLU A 18 -34.71 18.19 -21.08
N ALA A 19 -34.53 19.51 -21.10
CA ALA A 19 -33.29 20.17 -20.72
C ALA A 19 -32.80 19.82 -19.30
N ALA A 20 -33.72 19.66 -18.34
CA ALA A 20 -33.38 19.28 -16.96
C ALA A 20 -32.72 17.89 -16.85
N VAL A 21 -32.91 16.99 -17.83
CA VAL A 21 -32.22 15.69 -17.88
C VAL A 21 -30.72 15.86 -18.11
N ALA A 22 -30.28 16.95 -18.75
CA ALA A 22 -28.86 17.23 -18.93
C ALA A 22 -28.15 17.52 -17.59
N ASP A 23 -28.81 18.22 -16.67
CA ASP A 23 -28.27 18.50 -15.33
C ASP A 23 -28.11 17.21 -14.51
N LEU A 24 -29.08 16.29 -14.62
CA LEU A 24 -28.98 14.96 -14.03
C LEU A 24 -27.81 14.16 -14.63
N ALA A 25 -27.62 14.24 -15.95
CA ALA A 25 -26.52 13.57 -16.63
C ALA A 25 -25.16 14.14 -16.20
N PHE A 26 -25.02 15.46 -16.12
CA PHE A 26 -23.79 16.11 -15.65
C PHE A 26 -23.49 15.76 -14.20
N THR A 27 -24.50 15.79 -13.33
CA THR A 27 -24.37 15.41 -11.91
C THR A 27 -23.93 13.96 -11.78
N ALA A 28 -24.59 13.03 -12.47
CA ALA A 28 -24.33 11.60 -12.37
C ALA A 28 -23.04 11.13 -13.08
N LYS A 29 -22.39 11.99 -13.87
CA LYS A 29 -21.15 11.68 -14.60
C LYS A 29 -19.93 12.49 -14.16
N HIS A 30 -20.13 13.64 -13.52
CA HIS A 30 -19.04 14.56 -13.17
C HIS A 30 -19.26 15.15 -11.78
N ALA A 31 -20.27 16.02 -11.60
CA ALA A 31 -20.32 16.86 -10.39
C ALA A 31 -20.60 16.09 -9.08
N GLY A 32 -21.29 14.95 -9.14
CA GLY A 32 -21.59 14.10 -7.99
C GLY A 32 -21.03 12.69 -8.10
N LEU A 33 -20.17 12.42 -9.10
CA LEU A 33 -19.56 11.11 -9.28
C LEU A 33 -18.32 10.99 -8.38
N VAL A 34 -18.26 9.92 -7.59
CA VAL A 34 -17.03 9.46 -6.95
C VAL A 34 -16.62 8.18 -7.66
N GLU A 35 -15.55 8.27 -8.44
CA GLU A 35 -14.93 7.13 -9.11
C GLU A 35 -14.04 6.36 -8.13
N MET A 36 -13.74 5.11 -8.46
CA MET A 36 -12.78 4.34 -7.65
C MET A 36 -11.37 4.90 -7.82
N SER A 37 -11.04 5.27 -9.05
CA SER A 37 -9.72 5.72 -9.46
C SER A 37 -9.75 6.61 -10.68
N GLU A 38 -8.73 7.45 -10.81
CA GLU A 38 -8.55 8.41 -11.89
C GLU A 38 -7.96 7.77 -13.17
N MET A 39 -8.06 8.49 -14.29
CA MET A 39 -7.41 8.09 -15.55
C MET A 39 -5.88 8.16 -15.48
N LEU A 40 -5.20 7.41 -16.36
CA LEU A 40 -3.74 7.31 -16.37
C LEU A 40 -3.05 8.08 -17.51
N PRO A 41 -1.79 8.54 -17.29
CA PRO A 41 -0.98 9.19 -18.33
C PRO A 41 -0.72 8.31 -19.56
N ALA A 42 -0.46 8.97 -20.69
CA ALA A 42 -0.43 8.35 -22.02
C ALA A 42 0.44 7.09 -22.17
N ARG A 43 1.59 7.00 -21.49
CA ARG A 43 2.48 5.82 -21.56
C ARG A 43 1.81 4.54 -21.06
N ARG A 44 0.87 4.67 -20.14
CA ARG A 44 0.08 3.60 -19.51
C ARG A 44 -1.41 3.92 -19.57
N ALA A 45 -1.85 4.49 -20.70
CA ALA A 45 -3.17 5.11 -20.86
C ALA A 45 -4.31 4.15 -20.52
N ARG A 46 -5.06 4.44 -19.47
CA ARG A 46 -6.26 3.71 -19.07
C ARG A 46 -7.32 4.70 -18.60
N GLY A 47 -8.59 4.32 -18.75
CA GLY A 47 -9.70 5.11 -18.24
C GLY A 47 -9.78 5.08 -16.71
N PRO A 48 -10.78 5.76 -16.13
CA PRO A 48 -11.08 5.65 -14.71
C PRO A 48 -11.43 4.22 -14.27
N ASN A 49 -11.44 4.00 -12.96
CA ASN A 49 -11.77 2.71 -12.31
C ASN A 49 -10.80 1.56 -12.63
N GLU A 50 -9.59 1.87 -13.05
CA GLU A 50 -8.51 0.91 -13.29
C GLU A 50 -7.51 0.92 -12.13
N PRO A 51 -6.84 -0.22 -11.84
CA PRO A 51 -6.00 -0.35 -10.64
C PRO A 51 -4.88 0.70 -10.56
N GLY A 52 -4.26 1.06 -11.68
CA GLY A 52 -3.15 2.00 -11.69
C GLY A 52 -3.49 3.41 -11.15
N GLY A 53 -4.76 3.82 -11.24
CA GLY A 53 -5.23 5.11 -10.73
C GLY A 53 -5.77 5.06 -9.30
N LEU A 54 -5.86 3.86 -8.70
CA LEU A 54 -6.43 3.67 -7.38
C LEU A 54 -5.41 4.13 -6.33
N SER A 55 -5.83 5.04 -5.46
CA SER A 55 -4.97 5.47 -4.34
C SER A 55 -4.87 4.36 -3.30
N PHE A 56 -3.76 4.35 -2.57
CA PHE A 56 -3.57 3.39 -1.49
C PHE A 56 -4.60 3.58 -0.38
N GLY A 57 -4.98 4.83 -0.06
CA GLY A 57 -6.05 5.13 0.89
C GLY A 57 -7.40 4.54 0.48
N HIS A 58 -7.81 4.70 -0.78
CA HIS A 58 -9.04 4.05 -1.28
C HIS A 58 -8.94 2.52 -1.20
N MET A 59 -7.79 1.94 -1.51
CA MET A 59 -7.58 0.50 -1.36
C MET A 59 -7.78 0.05 0.09
N CYS A 60 -7.24 0.79 1.06
CA CYS A 60 -7.45 0.53 2.49
C CYS A 60 -8.95 0.59 2.87
N ASP A 61 -9.69 1.57 2.38
CA ASP A 61 -11.12 1.75 2.69
C ASP A 61 -12.02 0.70 2.01
N ILE A 62 -11.62 0.16 0.86
CA ILE A 62 -12.31 -0.98 0.22
C ILE A 62 -12.25 -2.21 1.13
N VAL A 63 -11.12 -2.45 1.80
CA VAL A 63 -10.92 -3.61 2.66
C VAL A 63 -11.70 -3.46 3.97
N GLN A 64 -12.60 -4.41 4.21
CA GLN A 64 -13.61 -4.29 5.27
C GLN A 64 -13.16 -4.85 6.63
N THR A 65 -11.89 -5.18 6.82
CA THR A 65 -11.38 -5.81 8.06
C THR A 65 -11.52 -4.87 9.26
N SER A 66 -11.24 -3.59 9.06
CA SER A 66 -11.28 -2.55 10.11
C SER A 66 -12.63 -2.45 10.81
N ARG A 67 -13.76 -2.71 10.13
CA ARG A 67 -15.08 -2.65 10.77
C ARG A 67 -15.35 -3.80 11.75
N LYS A 68 -14.61 -4.91 11.64
CA LYS A 68 -14.78 -6.13 12.45
C LYS A 68 -13.69 -6.29 13.51
N PHE A 69 -12.43 -6.03 13.17
CA PHE A 69 -11.26 -6.28 14.01
C PHE A 69 -10.59 -4.99 14.47
N ARG A 70 -11.38 -4.09 15.07
CA ARG A 70 -10.94 -2.71 15.42
C ARG A 70 -9.77 -2.67 16.41
N ASP A 71 -9.68 -3.69 17.25
CA ASP A 71 -8.68 -3.80 18.31
C ASP A 71 -7.46 -4.65 17.87
N ASP A 72 -7.33 -4.92 16.58
CA ASP A 72 -6.21 -5.68 16.01
C ASP A 72 -5.65 -4.94 14.78
N PRO A 73 -4.81 -3.91 14.98
CA PRO A 73 -4.26 -3.11 13.89
C PRO A 73 -3.33 -3.92 12.98
N CYS A 74 -2.63 -4.93 13.51
CA CYS A 74 -1.80 -5.84 12.73
C CYS A 74 -2.66 -6.61 11.73
N LYS A 75 -3.76 -7.23 12.18
CA LYS A 75 -4.69 -7.92 11.28
C LYS A 75 -5.30 -7.00 10.23
N ILE A 76 -5.64 -5.77 10.59
CA ILE A 76 -6.14 -4.79 9.61
C ILE A 76 -5.08 -4.52 8.53
N ALA A 77 -3.83 -4.28 8.93
CA ALA A 77 -2.73 -4.05 8.00
C ALA A 77 -2.46 -5.27 7.09
N LEU A 78 -2.45 -6.48 7.64
CA LEU A 78 -2.20 -7.73 6.91
C LEU A 78 -3.28 -8.02 5.86
N GLU A 79 -4.56 -7.89 6.23
CA GLU A 79 -5.67 -8.11 5.29
C GLU A 79 -5.70 -7.04 4.19
N THR A 80 -5.30 -5.81 4.53
CA THR A 80 -5.16 -4.73 3.56
C THR A 80 -4.00 -5.00 2.60
N CYS A 81 -2.85 -5.43 3.12
CA CYS A 81 -1.68 -5.80 2.34
C CYS A 81 -2.00 -6.94 1.37
N ALA A 82 -2.65 -8.01 1.85
CA ALA A 82 -3.03 -9.16 1.03
C ALA A 82 -3.92 -8.75 -0.16
N ALA A 83 -4.93 -7.92 0.08
CA ALA A 83 -5.81 -7.42 -0.98
C ALA A 83 -5.06 -6.48 -1.94
N ALA A 84 -4.22 -5.60 -1.41
CA ALA A 84 -3.48 -4.61 -2.18
C ALA A 84 -2.44 -5.27 -3.09
N ILE A 85 -1.63 -6.19 -2.58
CA ILE A 85 -0.58 -6.85 -3.35
C ILE A 85 -1.15 -7.82 -4.39
N MET A 86 -2.28 -8.46 -4.12
CA MET A 86 -2.99 -9.23 -5.14
C MET A 86 -3.44 -8.32 -6.30
N LEU A 87 -4.03 -7.16 -5.98
CA LEU A 87 -4.48 -6.22 -7.01
C LEU A 87 -3.32 -5.56 -7.77
N TYR A 88 -2.34 -5.03 -7.05
CA TYR A 88 -1.26 -4.24 -7.63
C TYR A 88 -0.17 -5.11 -8.27
N ASP A 89 0.26 -6.21 -7.64
CA ASP A 89 1.33 -7.03 -8.20
C ASP A 89 0.79 -8.06 -9.19
N GLN A 90 -0.26 -8.81 -8.83
CA GLN A 90 -0.71 -9.92 -9.68
C GLN A 90 -1.54 -9.44 -10.85
N ILE A 91 -2.53 -8.58 -10.60
CA ILE A 91 -3.45 -8.11 -11.64
C ILE A 91 -2.86 -6.93 -12.40
N TRP A 92 -2.46 -5.86 -11.71
CA TRP A 92 -2.02 -4.64 -12.36
C TRP A 92 -0.63 -4.79 -12.99
N LEU A 93 0.42 -5.00 -12.20
CA LEU A 93 1.78 -5.13 -12.71
C LEU A 93 1.94 -6.42 -13.52
N GLY A 94 1.50 -7.56 -12.98
CA GLY A 94 1.65 -8.89 -13.54
C GLY A 94 0.68 -9.22 -14.69
N GLY A 95 -0.39 -8.44 -14.85
CA GLY A 95 -1.37 -8.58 -15.92
C GLY A 95 -1.37 -7.38 -16.86
N TYR A 96 -1.90 -6.25 -16.42
CA TYR A 96 -2.10 -5.05 -17.27
C TYR A 96 -0.80 -4.45 -17.81
N MET A 97 0.27 -4.45 -17.00
CA MET A 97 1.54 -3.78 -17.33
C MET A 97 2.62 -4.73 -17.85
N SER A 98 2.39 -6.05 -17.78
CA SER A 98 3.30 -7.06 -18.31
C SER A 98 2.55 -8.24 -18.97
N GLY A 99 2.09 -9.21 -18.19
CA GLY A 99 1.38 -10.42 -18.65
C GLY A 99 2.26 -11.68 -18.68
N GLY A 100 1.66 -12.82 -19.05
CA GLY A 100 2.32 -14.12 -19.12
C GLY A 100 2.15 -14.93 -17.83
N VAL A 101 3.24 -15.54 -17.33
CA VAL A 101 3.23 -16.26 -16.04
C VAL A 101 2.88 -15.32 -14.89
N GLY A 102 3.29 -14.06 -14.98
CA GLY A 102 2.96 -13.01 -14.02
C GLY A 102 3.77 -13.09 -12.73
N PHE A 103 3.23 -12.46 -11.68
CA PHE A 103 3.95 -12.15 -10.43
C PHE A 103 3.35 -12.81 -9.19
N THR A 104 2.77 -14.00 -9.35
CA THR A 104 2.09 -14.71 -8.26
C THR A 104 2.96 -14.85 -7.02
N MET A 105 4.19 -15.36 -7.15
CA MET A 105 5.06 -15.58 -5.98
C MET A 105 5.68 -14.29 -5.42
N TYR A 106 5.76 -13.21 -6.19
CA TYR A 106 6.11 -11.90 -5.62
C TYR A 106 5.03 -11.45 -4.63
N ALA A 107 3.76 -11.64 -5.01
CA ALA A 107 2.63 -11.24 -4.19
C ALA A 107 2.38 -12.18 -3.01
N THR A 108 2.37 -13.51 -3.25
CA THR A 108 2.01 -14.48 -2.21
C THR A 108 2.93 -14.42 -1.01
N ALA A 109 4.22 -14.08 -1.20
CA ALA A 109 5.17 -13.92 -0.11
C ALA A 109 4.66 -12.97 1.00
N ALA A 110 3.83 -11.98 0.65
CA ALA A 110 3.29 -11.03 1.62
C ALA A 110 1.99 -11.50 2.31
N TYR A 111 1.36 -12.59 1.85
CA TYR A 111 0.08 -13.07 2.40
C TYR A 111 -0.02 -14.59 2.61
N THR A 112 1.10 -15.30 2.51
CA THR A 112 1.17 -16.75 2.80
C THR A 112 2.13 -17.05 3.94
N ASN A 113 1.96 -18.23 4.53
CA ASN A 113 2.88 -18.82 5.50
C ASN A 113 3.12 -18.00 6.78
N ASN A 114 2.26 -16.99 7.03
CA ASN A 114 2.29 -16.10 8.18
C ASN A 114 3.63 -15.41 8.42
N THR A 115 4.47 -15.24 7.38
CA THR A 115 5.81 -14.68 7.55
C THR A 115 5.78 -13.17 7.76
N VAL A 116 4.90 -12.45 7.05
CA VAL A 116 4.66 -11.03 7.34
C VAL A 116 3.94 -10.87 8.67
N ASP A 117 3.00 -11.77 8.98
CA ASP A 117 2.25 -11.77 10.23
C ASP A 117 3.20 -11.83 11.43
N ASP A 118 4.05 -12.86 11.49
CA ASP A 118 5.02 -13.07 12.56
C ASP A 118 5.89 -11.83 12.79
N ASN A 119 6.48 -11.31 11.72
CA ASN A 119 7.33 -10.12 11.78
C ASN A 119 6.55 -8.87 12.21
N LEU A 120 5.35 -8.64 11.66
CA LEU A 120 4.55 -7.46 12.01
C LEU A 120 4.10 -7.47 13.47
N TYR A 121 3.68 -8.61 13.99
CA TYR A 121 3.29 -8.71 15.40
C TYR A 121 4.49 -8.47 16.31
N ALA A 122 5.66 -9.04 16.00
CA ALA A 122 6.89 -8.80 16.75
C ALA A 122 7.31 -7.32 16.73
N ASP A 123 7.37 -6.70 15.54
CA ASP A 123 7.73 -5.29 15.37
C ASP A 123 6.76 -4.35 16.11
N THR A 124 5.47 -4.68 16.08
CA THR A 124 4.43 -3.86 16.74
C THR A 124 4.49 -3.98 18.26
N GLU A 125 4.70 -5.19 18.79
CA GLU A 125 4.89 -5.41 20.24
C GLU A 125 6.13 -4.65 20.73
N TYR A 126 7.25 -4.74 20.00
CA TYR A 126 8.46 -3.99 20.31
C TYR A 126 8.23 -2.47 20.31
N GLY A 127 7.55 -1.95 19.28
CA GLY A 127 7.21 -0.52 19.19
C GLY A 127 6.32 -0.06 20.34
N TRP A 128 5.33 -0.86 20.72
CA TRP A 128 4.44 -0.59 21.85
C TRP A 128 5.13 -0.57 23.19
N ASP A 129 5.94 -1.57 23.48
CA ASP A 129 6.69 -1.65 24.74
C ASP A 129 7.71 -0.51 24.85
N THR A 130 8.41 -0.21 23.77
CA THR A 130 9.47 0.80 23.74
C THR A 130 8.90 2.23 23.84
N CYS A 131 7.77 2.49 23.18
CA CYS A 131 7.17 3.82 23.14
C CYS A 131 6.09 4.05 24.21
N GLY A 132 5.70 3.01 24.96
CA GLY A 132 4.56 3.06 25.88
C GLY A 132 3.23 3.32 25.17
N THR A 133 3.06 2.73 23.98
CA THR A 133 1.88 2.91 23.11
C THR A 133 0.98 1.67 23.12
N GLY A 134 -0.12 1.74 22.39
CA GLY A 134 -1.08 0.65 22.26
C GLY A 134 -2.29 1.07 21.46
N ILE A 135 -3.35 0.27 21.49
CA ILE A 135 -4.59 0.56 20.76
C ILE A 135 -5.17 1.89 21.26
N GLY A 136 -5.35 2.84 20.34
CA GLY A 136 -5.87 4.18 20.65
C GLY A 136 -4.88 5.11 21.35
N ASN A 137 -3.62 4.69 21.55
CA ASN A 137 -2.57 5.50 22.16
C ASN A 137 -1.30 5.44 21.29
N CYS A 138 -1.07 6.48 20.48
CA CYS A 138 0.08 6.57 19.59
C CYS A 138 1.08 7.63 20.06
N LYS A 139 2.33 7.52 19.63
CA LYS A 139 3.37 8.52 19.89
C LYS A 139 3.54 9.45 18.69
N ALA A 140 3.78 10.75 18.94
CA ALA A 140 4.08 11.67 17.87
C ALA A 140 5.28 11.18 17.02
N PRO A 141 5.20 11.22 15.68
CA PRO A 141 6.23 10.69 14.81
C PRO A 141 7.51 11.53 14.94
N THR A 142 8.64 10.87 15.25
CA THR A 142 9.97 11.49 15.27
C THR A 142 10.96 10.59 14.52
N ILE A 143 12.03 11.19 13.99
CA ILE A 143 13.09 10.42 13.31
C ILE A 143 13.74 9.40 14.25
N ASP A 144 13.83 9.69 15.55
CA ASP A 144 14.38 8.74 16.51
C ASP A 144 13.50 7.48 16.63
N ILE A 145 12.17 7.64 16.72
CA ILE A 145 11.22 6.51 16.75
C ILE A 145 11.27 5.72 15.42
N ILE A 146 11.30 6.44 14.29
CA ILE A 146 11.39 5.83 12.96
C ILE A 146 12.68 5.02 12.83
N ARG A 147 13.82 5.58 13.27
CA ARG A 147 15.11 4.89 13.23
C ARG A 147 15.12 3.67 14.13
N ASP A 148 14.57 3.78 15.33
CA ASP A 148 14.56 2.71 16.33
C ASP A 148 13.74 1.50 15.85
N ILE A 149 12.45 1.71 15.60
CA ILE A 149 11.55 0.66 15.10
C ILE A 149 12.00 0.15 13.72
N GLY A 150 12.39 1.08 12.83
CA GLY A 150 12.86 0.76 11.49
C GLY A 150 14.12 -0.11 11.48
N THR A 151 15.03 0.09 12.44
CA THR A 151 16.25 -0.73 12.56
C THR A 151 15.95 -2.07 13.22
N TRP A 152 15.18 -2.07 14.32
CA TRP A 152 14.85 -3.29 15.04
C TRP A 152 14.10 -4.28 14.14
N GLY A 153 13.05 -3.82 13.45
CA GLY A 153 12.25 -4.70 12.60
C GLY A 153 12.98 -5.21 11.37
N ALA A 154 13.86 -4.38 10.79
CA ALA A 154 14.75 -4.84 9.73
C ALA A 154 15.66 -5.99 10.20
N LEU A 155 16.29 -5.84 11.38
CA LEU A 155 17.17 -6.87 11.93
C LEU A 155 16.39 -8.14 12.32
N TYR A 156 15.24 -8.01 12.97
CA TYR A 156 14.38 -9.16 13.32
C TYR A 156 14.03 -9.98 12.07
N GLY A 157 13.55 -9.31 11.02
CA GLY A 157 13.19 -9.97 9.78
C GLY A 157 14.36 -10.62 9.05
N LEU A 158 15.55 -10.01 9.07
CA LEU A 158 16.76 -10.60 8.49
C LEU A 158 17.21 -11.84 9.28
N GLU A 159 17.23 -11.74 10.61
CA GLU A 159 17.58 -12.84 11.51
C GLU A 159 16.62 -14.02 11.36
N LEU A 160 15.32 -13.78 11.10
CA LEU A 160 14.35 -14.83 10.82
C LEU A 160 14.78 -15.68 9.61
N TYR A 161 15.19 -15.05 8.51
CA TYR A 161 15.67 -15.78 7.33
C TYR A 161 17.02 -16.46 7.56
N GLU A 162 17.88 -15.93 8.42
CA GLU A 162 19.17 -16.52 8.77
C GLU A 162 19.01 -17.75 9.68
N ASN A 163 18.11 -17.66 10.66
CA ASN A 163 17.88 -18.69 11.66
C ASN A 163 17.00 -19.83 11.14
N TYR A 164 16.13 -19.56 10.16
CA TYR A 164 15.21 -20.53 9.58
C TYR A 164 15.43 -20.70 8.07
N PRO A 165 16.36 -21.60 7.65
CA PRO A 165 16.69 -21.82 6.25
C PRO A 165 15.49 -22.17 5.36
N THR A 166 14.45 -22.80 5.91
CA THR A 166 13.21 -23.11 5.18
C THR A 166 12.42 -21.85 4.81
N ALA A 167 12.45 -20.81 5.65
CA ALA A 167 11.84 -19.53 5.32
C ALA A 167 12.63 -18.82 4.20
N LEU A 168 13.95 -18.93 4.22
CA LEU A 168 14.82 -18.42 3.16
C LEU A 168 14.62 -19.19 1.84
N GLU A 169 14.38 -20.49 1.90
CA GLU A 169 14.07 -21.33 0.73
C GLU A 169 12.69 -21.03 0.15
N ASP A 170 11.67 -20.88 1.01
CA ASP A 170 10.31 -20.52 0.60
C ASP A 170 10.27 -19.13 -0.06
N HIS A 171 10.92 -18.14 0.58
CA HIS A 171 11.16 -16.82 -0.01
C HIS A 171 12.54 -16.74 -0.69
N PHE A 172 12.76 -17.63 -1.66
CA PHE A 172 14.01 -17.73 -2.42
C PHE A 172 14.39 -16.42 -3.13
N GLY A 173 13.40 -15.64 -3.58
CA GLY A 173 13.59 -14.36 -4.24
C GLY A 173 13.94 -13.24 -3.27
N GLY A 174 15.02 -12.50 -3.55
CA GLY A 174 15.42 -11.37 -2.70
C GLY A 174 14.33 -10.30 -2.54
N SER A 175 13.59 -10.02 -3.60
CA SER A 175 12.47 -9.06 -3.58
C SER A 175 11.33 -9.50 -2.67
N GLN A 176 11.08 -10.81 -2.56
CA GLN A 176 10.05 -11.35 -1.66
C GLN A 176 10.44 -11.03 -0.21
N ARG A 177 11.70 -11.34 0.15
CA ARG A 177 12.21 -11.05 1.49
C ARG A 177 12.23 -9.56 1.80
N ALA A 178 12.69 -8.74 0.85
CA ALA A 178 12.68 -7.29 0.98
C ALA A 178 11.27 -6.75 1.23
N THR A 179 10.27 -7.21 0.47
CA THR A 179 8.86 -6.84 0.65
C THR A 179 8.34 -7.28 2.02
N VAL A 180 8.60 -8.53 2.43
CA VAL A 180 8.11 -9.07 3.71
C VAL A 180 8.63 -8.26 4.90
N ILE A 181 9.93 -7.99 4.95
CA ILE A 181 10.55 -7.28 6.07
C ILE A 181 10.08 -5.84 6.11
N SER A 182 10.16 -5.12 4.98
CA SER A 182 9.78 -3.71 4.93
C SER A 182 8.28 -3.48 5.16
N THR A 183 7.41 -4.40 4.75
CA THR A 183 5.97 -4.35 5.02
C THR A 183 5.69 -4.40 6.52
N ALA A 184 6.26 -5.38 7.23
CA ALA A 184 6.10 -5.52 8.67
C ALA A 184 6.63 -4.28 9.41
N THR A 185 7.87 -3.89 9.13
CA THR A 185 8.55 -2.79 9.81
C THR A 185 7.90 -1.43 9.55
N GLY A 186 7.50 -1.17 8.30
CA GLY A 186 6.79 0.04 7.94
C GLY A 186 5.43 0.14 8.63
N ALA A 187 4.66 -0.96 8.62
CA ALA A 187 3.35 -1.01 9.26
C ALA A 187 3.45 -0.86 10.78
N ALA A 188 4.38 -1.53 11.45
CA ALA A 188 4.60 -1.39 12.89
C ALA A 188 4.94 0.05 13.32
N CYS A 189 5.78 0.74 12.54
CA CYS A 189 6.10 2.14 12.79
C CYS A 189 4.87 3.05 12.59
N ALA A 190 4.06 2.79 11.55
CA ALA A 190 2.80 3.52 11.34
C ALA A 190 1.79 3.26 12.48
N ILE A 191 1.67 2.02 12.95
CA ILE A 191 0.78 1.64 14.07
C ILE A 191 1.21 2.34 15.36
N THR A 192 2.51 2.33 15.65
CA THR A 192 3.08 2.95 16.86
C THR A 192 2.91 4.48 16.87
N THR A 193 3.05 5.11 15.70
CA THR A 193 3.03 6.58 15.59
C THR A 193 1.66 7.16 15.20
N GLY A 194 0.75 6.33 14.69
CA GLY A 194 -0.47 6.80 14.06
C GLY A 194 -0.22 7.66 12.82
N ASN A 195 0.92 7.48 12.12
CA ASN A 195 1.33 8.28 10.98
C ASN A 195 1.90 7.42 9.85
N SER A 196 1.24 7.45 8.69
CA SER A 196 1.61 6.65 7.51
C SER A 196 2.95 7.07 6.89
N ASN A 197 3.29 8.36 6.87
CA ASN A 197 4.58 8.84 6.36
C ASN A 197 5.74 8.39 7.26
N ALA A 198 5.53 8.27 8.58
CA ALA A 198 6.52 7.68 9.47
C ALA A 198 6.78 6.21 9.13
N GLY A 199 5.71 5.44 8.90
CA GLY A 199 5.80 4.06 8.41
C GLY A 199 6.52 3.96 7.06
N LEU A 200 6.22 4.84 6.12
CA LEU A 200 6.91 4.90 4.83
C LEU A 200 8.40 5.22 4.97
N SER A 201 8.77 6.08 5.92
CA SER A 201 10.19 6.34 6.23
C SER A 201 10.88 5.11 6.83
N ALA A 202 10.19 4.33 7.67
CA ALA A 202 10.71 3.10 8.24
C ALA A 202 10.85 1.98 7.19
N TRP A 203 9.91 1.89 6.23
CA TRP A 203 10.02 1.02 5.06
C TRP A 203 11.35 1.27 4.32
N TYR A 204 11.64 2.52 3.97
CA TYR A 204 12.86 2.83 3.21
C TYR A 204 14.13 2.60 4.02
N LEU A 205 14.13 2.90 5.32
CA LEU A 205 15.25 2.56 6.20
C LEU A 205 15.50 1.04 6.23
N SER A 206 14.43 0.25 6.33
CA SER A 206 14.52 -1.22 6.32
C SER A 206 15.17 -1.74 5.03
N MET A 207 14.81 -1.17 3.87
CA MET A 207 15.44 -1.52 2.58
C MET A 207 16.94 -1.24 2.56
N TYR A 208 17.39 -0.09 3.10
CA TYR A 208 18.80 0.25 3.14
C TYR A 208 19.58 -0.69 4.07
N LEU A 209 19.04 -0.98 5.25
CA LEU A 209 19.67 -1.89 6.20
C LEU A 209 19.76 -3.31 5.65
N HIS A 210 18.70 -3.81 5.01
CA HIS A 210 18.71 -5.12 4.35
C HIS A 210 19.81 -5.20 3.29
N LYS A 211 19.88 -4.19 2.40
CA LYS A 211 20.88 -4.14 1.34
C LYS A 211 22.31 -4.23 1.88
N GLU A 212 22.61 -3.48 2.94
CA GLU A 212 23.93 -3.47 3.55
C GLU A 212 24.23 -4.76 4.34
N ALA A 213 23.24 -5.31 5.06
CA ALA A 213 23.42 -6.51 5.87
C ALA A 213 23.73 -7.75 5.03
N HIS A 214 23.01 -7.96 3.93
CA HIS A 214 23.13 -9.17 3.10
C HIS A 214 23.93 -8.97 1.82
N GLY A 215 24.33 -7.74 1.50
CA GLY A 215 25.00 -7.39 0.24
C GLY A 215 24.11 -7.63 -1.00
N ARG A 216 22.79 -7.73 -0.79
CA ARG A 216 21.75 -7.96 -1.82
C ARG A 216 20.41 -7.41 -1.32
N LEU A 217 19.50 -7.16 -2.26
CA LEU A 217 18.12 -6.76 -1.95
C LEU A 217 17.14 -7.50 -2.88
N GLY A 218 16.63 -6.83 -3.91
CA GLY A 218 15.67 -7.40 -4.86
C GLY A 218 16.22 -7.61 -6.28
N PHE A 219 15.30 -7.73 -7.22
CA PHE A 219 15.59 -7.84 -8.66
C PHE A 219 16.18 -6.54 -9.22
N PHE A 220 16.61 -6.57 -10.49
CA PHE A 220 17.13 -5.39 -11.18
C PHE A 220 16.06 -4.29 -11.30
N GLY A 221 16.24 -3.18 -10.57
CA GLY A 221 15.29 -2.07 -10.55
C GLY A 221 14.26 -2.14 -9.43
N TYR A 222 14.30 -3.16 -8.57
CA TYR A 222 13.44 -3.27 -7.38
C TYR A 222 13.55 -2.01 -6.52
N ASP A 223 14.78 -1.56 -6.25
CA ASP A 223 15.05 -0.44 -5.35
C ASP A 223 14.99 0.94 -6.01
N LEU A 224 14.40 1.08 -7.20
CA LEU A 224 14.21 2.40 -7.82
C LEU A 224 13.44 3.34 -6.89
N GLN A 225 12.31 2.87 -6.36
CA GLN A 225 11.52 3.65 -5.43
C GLN A 225 12.21 3.80 -4.09
N ASP A 226 12.94 2.78 -3.65
CA ASP A 226 13.55 2.77 -2.33
C ASP A 226 14.74 3.72 -2.27
N GLN A 227 15.54 3.85 -3.34
CA GLN A 227 16.62 4.85 -3.42
C GLN A 227 16.08 6.29 -3.49
N CYS A 228 14.92 6.52 -4.10
CA CYS A 228 14.24 7.82 -4.08
C CYS A 228 13.44 8.08 -2.79
N GLY A 229 13.25 7.05 -1.96
CA GLY A 229 12.26 7.04 -0.91
C GLY A 229 12.51 8.08 0.17
N ALA A 230 13.69 8.06 0.78
CA ALA A 230 14.03 8.95 1.89
C ALA A 230 13.92 10.44 1.55
N THR A 231 14.26 10.85 0.32
CA THR A 231 14.12 12.24 -0.12
C THR A 231 12.67 12.63 -0.37
N ASN A 232 11.84 11.67 -0.79
CA ASN A 232 10.49 11.95 -1.27
C ASN A 232 9.39 11.73 -0.20
N VAL A 233 9.68 11.10 0.94
CA VAL A 233 8.67 10.90 2.02
C VAL A 233 8.12 12.24 2.53
N PHE A 234 9.01 13.19 2.78
CA PHE A 234 8.67 14.51 3.35
C PHE A 234 8.89 15.65 2.35
N SER A 235 9.08 15.32 1.06
CA SER A 235 9.16 16.34 0.01
C SER A 235 7.82 17.07 -0.11
N TYR A 236 7.89 18.30 -0.60
CA TYR A 236 6.74 19.13 -0.98
C TYR A 236 6.83 19.58 -2.44
N GLN A 237 7.79 19.03 -3.20
CA GLN A 237 7.96 19.34 -4.62
C GLN A 237 6.83 18.71 -5.45
N SER A 238 6.67 19.21 -6.67
CA SER A 238 5.53 18.96 -7.57
C SER A 238 5.04 17.51 -7.61
N ASP A 239 5.93 16.60 -7.96
CA ASP A 239 5.66 15.19 -8.27
C ASP A 239 6.38 14.24 -7.30
N GLU A 240 6.95 14.80 -6.23
CA GLU A 240 7.58 14.06 -5.13
C GLU A 240 6.72 14.09 -3.85
N GLY A 241 6.15 15.25 -3.54
CA GLY A 241 5.51 15.49 -2.25
C GLY A 241 4.06 15.04 -2.21
N LEU A 242 3.76 13.94 -1.51
CA LEU A 242 2.39 13.49 -1.27
C LEU A 242 2.26 12.63 -0.01
N LEU A 243 1.15 12.77 0.72
CA LEU A 243 0.80 11.89 1.84
C LEU A 243 0.67 10.45 1.36
N ALA A 244 1.14 9.48 2.14
CA ALA A 244 1.16 8.07 1.75
C ALA A 244 -0.20 7.53 1.29
N GLU A 245 -1.29 7.92 1.95
CA GLU A 245 -2.67 7.52 1.61
C GLU A 245 -3.11 8.03 0.22
N MET A 246 -2.57 9.16 -0.21
CA MET A 246 -2.89 9.79 -1.49
C MET A 246 -1.98 9.32 -2.63
N ARG A 247 -0.90 8.58 -2.31
CA ARG A 247 -0.07 7.90 -3.32
C ARG A 247 -0.83 6.73 -3.93
N GLY A 248 -0.26 6.15 -4.97
CA GLY A 248 -0.80 4.98 -5.66
C GLY A 248 0.17 4.50 -6.72
N ALA A 249 -0.25 3.52 -7.53
CA ALA A 249 0.56 2.98 -8.63
C ALA A 249 0.84 3.98 -9.77
N ASN A 250 0.31 5.20 -9.69
CA ASN A 250 0.64 6.29 -10.60
C ASN A 250 1.60 7.35 -10.01
N TYR A 251 1.91 7.29 -8.70
CA TYR A 251 2.96 8.12 -8.11
C TYR A 251 4.30 7.80 -8.80
N PRO A 252 5.12 8.79 -9.23
CA PRO A 252 6.14 8.56 -10.25
C PRO A 252 7.12 7.41 -9.96
N ASN A 253 7.59 7.31 -8.71
CA ASN A 253 8.54 6.26 -8.34
C ASN A 253 7.90 4.88 -8.20
N TYR A 254 6.57 4.76 -8.07
CA TYR A 254 5.85 3.51 -7.76
C TYR A 254 5.19 2.88 -8.98
N ALA A 255 5.45 3.44 -10.16
CA ALA A 255 4.65 3.13 -11.34
C ALA A 255 5.21 2.00 -12.22
N MET A 256 6.13 1.21 -11.68
CA MET A 256 6.85 0.10 -12.31
C MET A 256 7.19 -0.95 -11.24
#